data_AF-A0A5M3WTI0-F1
#
_entry.id   AF-A0A5M3WTI0-F1
#
_cell.length_a   1.000
_cell.length_b   1.000
_cell.length_c   1.000
_cell.angle_alpha   90.00
_cell.angle_beta   90.00
_cell.angle_gamma   90.00
#
_symmetry.space_group_name_H-M   'P 1'
#
loop_
_entity.id
_entity.type
_entity.pdbx_description
1 polymer ?
#
loop_
_entity_poly.entity_id
_entity_poly.type
_entity_poly.pdbx_seq_one_letter_code
_entity_poly.pdbx_strand_id
1 'polypeptide(L)'
;MSRRISVVVLLAGAVAVALAFVGIVWAAGTGTPDLGGPVVVPAATARTTAPSKPTPGTLDPVSTKRADPVKPPPPQQGGDDDDDDDEGDDD
;
A
#
# COMPACT_ATOMS: atom_id res chain seq x y z
N MET A 1 -43.31 5.23 14.07
CA MET A 1 -42.72 4.33 13.05
C MET A 1 -41.25 4.62 12.72
N SER A 2 -40.75 5.85 12.88
CA SER A 2 -39.44 6.30 12.37
C SER A 2 -38.22 5.54 12.91
N ARG A 3 -38.23 5.10 14.18
CA ARG A 3 -37.12 4.35 14.77
C ARG A 3 -36.94 2.96 14.15
N ARG A 4 -38.05 2.30 13.79
CA ARG A 4 -38.01 0.97 13.14
C ARG A 4 -37.52 1.09 11.69
N ILE A 5 -37.93 2.15 10.99
CA ILE A 5 -37.45 2.45 9.64
C ILE A 5 -35.95 2.73 9.65
N SER A 6 -35.46 3.53 10.62
CA SER A 6 -34.03 3.80 10.77
C SER A 6 -33.21 2.54 11.04
N VAL A 7 -33.69 1.65 11.92
CA VAL A 7 -33.03 0.36 12.20
C VAL A 7 -32.99 -0.54 10.97
N VAL A 8 -34.08 -0.62 10.20
CA VAL A 8 -34.13 -1.42 8.96
C VAL A 8 -33.17 -0.88 7.91
N VAL A 9 -33.08 0.44 7.74
CA VAL A 9 -32.13 1.06 6.81
C VAL A 9 -30.68 0.80 7.22
N LEU A 10 -30.38 0.88 8.52
CA LEU A 10 -29.04 0.62 9.04
C LEU A 10 -28.64 -0.86 8.84
N LEU A 11 -29.55 -1.79 9.11
CA LEU A 11 -29.35 -3.21 8.84
C LEU A 11 -29.14 -3.50 7.35
N ALA A 12 -29.99 -2.94 6.48
CA ALA A 12 -29.86 -3.11 5.04
C ALA A 12 -28.52 -2.56 4.52
N GLY A 13 -28.10 -1.38 5.02
CA GLY A 13 -26.80 -0.79 4.69
C GLY A 13 -25.63 -1.67 5.15
N ALA A 14 -25.67 -2.17 6.39
CA ALA A 14 -24.63 -3.04 6.92
C ALA A 14 -24.50 -4.35 6.11
N VAL A 15 -25.63 -4.95 5.72
CA VAL A 15 -25.65 -6.15 4.88
C VAL A 15 -25.06 -5.86 3.50
N ALA A 16 -25.40 -4.73 2.87
CA ALA A 16 -24.84 -4.35 1.58
C ALA A 16 -23.32 -4.17 1.62
N VAL A 17 -22.79 -3.52 2.67
CA VAL A 17 -21.34 -3.33 2.87
C VAL A 17 -20.65 -4.69 3.06
N ALA A 18 -21.22 -5.59 3.86
CA ALA A 18 -20.66 -6.91 4.10
C ALA A 18 -20.57 -7.74 2.80
N LEU A 19 -21.63 -7.73 1.98
CA LEU A 19 -21.66 -8.44 0.71
C LEU A 19 -20.64 -7.88 -0.30
N ALA A 20 -20.50 -6.55 -0.38
CA ALA A 20 -19.50 -5.92 -1.23
C ALA A 20 -18.09 -6.34 -0.83
N PHE A 21 -17.81 -6.39 0.47
CA PHE A 21 -16.50 -6.77 0.99
C PHE A 21 -16.16 -8.24 0.67
N VAL A 22 -17.12 -9.14 0.86
CA VAL A 22 -16.96 -10.57 0.49
C VAL A 22 -16.68 -10.72 -1.01
N GLY A 23 -17.38 -9.97 -1.87
CA GLY A 23 -17.14 -10.00 -3.30
C GLY A 23 -15.72 -9.57 -3.69
N ILE A 24 -15.19 -8.53 -3.06
CA ILE A 24 -13.82 -8.04 -3.30
C ILE A 24 -12.77 -9.09 -2.90
N VAL A 25 -12.91 -9.67 -1.70
CA VAL A 25 -11.98 -10.68 -1.20
C VAL A 25 -11.98 -11.93 -2.08
N TRP A 26 -13.15 -12.36 -2.53
CA TRP A 26 -13.27 -13.53 -3.40
C TRP A 26 -12.71 -13.26 -4.81
N ALA A 27 -12.95 -12.06 -5.36
CA ALA A 27 -12.38 -11.63 -6.63
C ALA A 27 -10.84 -11.52 -6.59
N ALA A 28 -10.27 -11.09 -5.46
CA ALA A 28 -8.83 -10.95 -5.30
C ALA A 28 -8.11 -12.26 -4.94
N GLY A 29 -8.78 -13.20 -4.27
CA GLY A 29 -8.15 -14.37 -3.66
C GLY A 29 -8.09 -15.65 -4.50
N THR A 30 -8.69 -15.67 -5.70
CA THR A 30 -8.76 -16.90 -6.52
C THR A 30 -7.60 -17.08 -7.50
N GLY A 31 -6.72 -16.10 -7.63
CA GLY A 31 -5.48 -16.24 -8.38
C GLY A 31 -4.41 -16.92 -7.53
N THR A 32 -4.12 -18.20 -7.77
CA THR A 32 -2.85 -18.78 -7.33
C THR A 32 -1.72 -17.97 -7.97
N PRO A 33 -0.79 -17.40 -7.19
CA PRO A 33 0.34 -16.68 -7.78
C PRO A 33 1.09 -17.64 -8.71
N ASP A 34 1.27 -17.24 -9.96
CA ASP A 34 2.08 -18.00 -10.91
C ASP A 34 3.54 -17.86 -10.49
N LEU A 35 4.02 -18.86 -9.75
CA LEU A 35 5.40 -18.91 -9.24
C LEU A 35 6.40 -19.32 -10.33
N GLY A 36 5.96 -19.47 -11.58
CA GLY A 36 6.76 -20.03 -12.65
C GLY A 36 6.95 -21.53 -12.48
N GLY A 37 7.00 -22.25 -13.61
CA GLY A 37 7.31 -23.67 -13.60
C GLY A 37 8.73 -23.96 -13.09
N PRO A 38 9.00 -25.20 -12.65
CA PRO A 38 10.32 -25.59 -12.18
C PRO A 38 11.40 -25.30 -13.24
N VAL A 39 12.43 -24.54 -12.86
CA VAL A 39 13.61 -24.32 -13.70
C VAL A 39 14.44 -25.60 -13.71
N VAL A 40 14.28 -26.39 -14.77
CA VAL A 40 15.10 -27.59 -14.98
C VAL A 40 16.43 -27.13 -15.57
N VAL A 41 17.51 -27.20 -14.78
CA VAL A 41 18.88 -27.09 -15.29
C VAL A 41 19.27 -28.46 -15.82
N PRO A 42 19.49 -28.64 -17.13
CA PRO A 42 19.95 -29.92 -17.65
C PRO A 42 21.31 -30.23 -17.04
N ALA A 43 21.40 -31.32 -16.28
CA ALA A 43 22.68 -31.89 -15.88
C ALA A 43 23.43 -32.27 -17.17
N ALA A 44 24.48 -31.52 -17.49
CA ALA A 44 25.24 -31.68 -18.71
C ALA A 44 25.77 -33.12 -18.81
N THR A 45 25.19 -33.90 -19.71
CA THR A 45 25.86 -35.05 -20.31
C THR A 45 25.85 -34.84 -21.83
N ALA A 46 27.03 -34.44 -22.31
CA ALA A 46 27.58 -34.60 -23.65
C ALA A 46 26.79 -34.09 -24.87
N ARG A 47 27.30 -32.98 -25.43
CA ARG A 47 27.39 -32.62 -26.86
C ARG A 47 26.17 -32.93 -27.75
N THR A 48 25.44 -31.89 -28.19
CA THR A 48 25.12 -31.60 -29.62
C THR A 48 24.30 -30.29 -29.69
N THR A 49 24.73 -29.38 -30.58
CA THR A 49 24.10 -28.11 -31.03
C THR A 49 23.61 -27.11 -29.97
N ALA A 50 24.46 -26.16 -29.60
CA ALA A 50 24.07 -25.00 -28.81
C ALA A 50 23.22 -24.03 -29.66
N PRO A 51 22.00 -23.66 -29.27
CA PRO A 51 21.41 -22.41 -29.73
C PRO A 51 22.21 -21.26 -29.13
N SER A 52 22.64 -20.31 -29.96
CA SER A 52 23.38 -19.12 -29.51
C SER A 52 22.60 -18.42 -28.40
N LYS A 53 23.15 -18.47 -27.18
CA LYS A 53 22.64 -17.73 -26.02
C LYS A 53 22.58 -16.24 -26.40
N PRO A 54 21.44 -15.55 -26.27
CA PRO A 54 21.44 -14.10 -26.40
C PRO A 54 22.38 -13.54 -25.34
N THR A 55 23.40 -12.81 -25.78
CA THR A 55 24.32 -12.11 -24.89
C THR A 55 23.50 -11.12 -24.06
N PRO A 56 23.47 -11.22 -22.73
CA PRO A 56 22.87 -10.18 -21.91
C PRO A 56 23.61 -8.87 -22.21
N GLY A 57 22.87 -7.84 -22.63
CA GLY A 57 23.44 -6.51 -22.82
C GLY A 57 24.01 -6.02 -21.49
N THR A 58 25.21 -5.44 -21.51
CA THR A 58 25.76 -4.71 -20.37
C THR A 58 24.83 -3.53 -20.09
N LEU A 59 24.12 -3.57 -18.97
CA LEU A 59 23.36 -2.43 -18.48
C LEU A 59 24.35 -1.39 -17.92
N ASP A 60 24.12 -0.12 -18.23
CA ASP A 60 24.89 0.96 -17.63
C ASP A 60 24.78 0.91 -16.09
N PRO A 61 25.85 1.21 -15.36
CA PRO A 61 25.81 1.22 -13.90
C PRO A 61 24.80 2.25 -13.41
N VAL A 62 23.77 1.78 -12.70
CA VAL A 62 22.83 2.65 -11.99
C VAL A 62 23.61 3.43 -10.94
N SER A 63 23.56 4.76 -11.02
CA SER A 63 24.16 5.65 -10.02
C SER A 63 23.52 5.38 -8.65
N THR A 64 24.31 4.85 -7.72
CA THR A 64 23.90 4.62 -6.33
C THR A 64 24.08 5.87 -5.46
N LYS A 65 24.29 7.05 -6.06
CA LYS A 65 24.51 8.28 -5.30
C LYS A 65 23.22 8.67 -4.57
N ARG A 66 23.13 8.21 -3.31
CA ARG A 66 22.10 8.62 -2.36
C ARG A 66 22.23 10.13 -2.16
N ALA A 67 21.13 10.86 -2.33
CA ALA A 67 21.08 12.27 -1.96
C ALA A 67 21.33 12.41 -0.46
N ASP A 68 22.11 13.42 -0.07
CA ASP A 68 22.33 13.72 1.35
C ASP A 68 20.98 14.03 2.03
N PRO A 69 20.78 13.59 3.29
CA PRO A 69 19.57 13.92 4.03
C PRO A 69 19.38 15.44 4.12
N VAL A 70 18.25 15.94 3.62
CA VAL A 70 17.87 17.35 3.79
C VAL A 70 17.31 17.55 5.20
N LYS A 71 17.82 18.54 5.92
CA LYS A 71 17.27 18.93 7.22
C LYS A 71 15.96 19.71 6.96
N PRO A 72 14.84 19.34 7.59
CA PRO A 72 13.61 20.11 7.46
C PRO A 72 13.80 21.52 8.04
N PRO A 73 13.05 22.52 7.56
CA PRO A 73 13.04 23.83 8.17
C PRO A 73 12.61 23.72 9.64
N PRO A 74 13.11 24.61 10.52
CA PRO A 74 12.66 24.64 11.90
C PRO A 74 11.14 24.89 11.97
N PRO A 75 10.45 24.32 12.97
CA PRO A 75 9.05 24.65 13.20
C PRO A 75 8.92 26.16 13.43
N GLN A 76 7.85 26.75 12.88
CA GLN A 76 7.47 28.10 13.29
C GLN A 76 7.08 28.01 14.76
N GLN A 77 7.76 28.80 15.59
CA GLN A 77 7.38 28.99 16.97
C GLN A 77 6.00 29.65 16.92
N GLY A 78 4.96 28.93 17.34
CA GLY A 78 3.63 29.50 17.52
C GLY A 78 3.78 30.68 18.47
N GLY A 79 3.18 31.81 18.11
CA GLY A 79 3.06 32.93 19.03
C GLY A 79 2.31 32.43 20.25
N ASP A 80 2.81 32.81 21.43
CA ASP A 80 1.99 32.77 22.63
C ASP A 80 0.88 33.81 22.37
N ASP A 81 -0.27 33.33 21.90
CA ASP A 81 -1.48 34.12 21.89
C ASP A 81 -1.84 34.30 23.37
N ASP A 82 -1.44 35.44 23.92
CA ASP A 82 -1.82 35.91 25.25
C ASP A 82 -3.35 36.11 25.24
N ASP A 83 -4.09 35.02 25.50
CA ASP A 83 -5.49 35.09 25.88
C ASP A 83 -5.53 35.57 27.35
N ASP A 84 -5.55 36.90 27.50
CA ASP A 84 -5.93 37.57 28.74
C ASP A 84 -7.41 37.29 29.02
N ASP A 85 -7.67 36.19 29.73
CA ASP A 85 -9.00 35.88 30.29
C ASP A 85 -9.28 36.80 31.49
N ASP A 86 -9.66 38.06 31.22
CA ASP A 86 -10.31 38.92 32.21
C ASP A 86 -11.79 38.53 32.30
N GLU A 87 -12.11 37.54 33.14
CA GLU A 87 -13.46 37.38 33.68
C GLU A 87 -13.40 37.47 35.20
N GLY A 88 -13.70 38.69 35.66
CA GLY A 88 -13.97 38.97 37.06
C GLY A 88 -15.27 38.34 37.54
N ASP A 89 -15.16 37.68 38.69
CA ASP A 89 -16.10 37.68 39.82
C ASP A 89 -15.18 37.32 41.01
N ASP A 90 -15.19 38.07 42.11
CA ASP A 90 -15.90 37.66 43.32
C ASP A 90 -16.04 38.84 44.32
N ASP A 91 -17.20 38.88 44.99
CA ASP A 91 -17.66 39.62 46.20
C ASP A 91 -18.41 40.96 46.08
#